data_AF-A0A959Y9T5-F1
#
_entry.id   AF-A0A959Y9T5-F1
#
_cell.length_a   1.000
_cell.length_b   1.000
_cell.length_c   1.000
_cell.angle_alpha   90.00
_cell.angle_beta   90.00
_cell.angle_gamma   90.00
#
_symmetry.space_group_name_H-M   'P 1'
#
loop_
_entity.id
_entity.type
_entity.pdbx_description
1 polymer ?
#
loop_
_entity_poly.entity_id
_entity_poly.type
_entity_poly.pdbx_seq_one_letter_code
_entity_poly.pdbx_strand_id
1 'polypeptide(L)' 'CMVKEVKYKMDINTLHKVEGDKAIGMNDIGRVSLRTTVPLAFDPYDRNRSTGSVILIDEGTNETVAAGMIV' A
#
# COMPACT_ATOMS: atom_id res chain seq x y z
N CYS A 1 -1.67 -11.40 3.24
CA CYS A 1 -2.12 -10.27 4.11
C CYS A 1 -3.46 -9.77 3.58
N MET A 2 -4.15 -8.84 4.26
CA MET A 2 -5.39 -8.27 3.74
C MET A 2 -5.45 -6.75 3.87
N VAL A 3 -6.03 -6.07 2.89
CA VAL A 3 -6.32 -4.63 2.97
C VAL A 3 -7.49 -4.43 3.92
N LYS A 4 -7.25 -3.73 5.03
CA LYS A 4 -8.29 -3.40 6.01
C LYS A 4 -9.08 -2.16 5.59
N GLU A 5 -8.38 -1.18 5.02
CA GLU A 5 -8.95 0.13 4.72
C GLU A 5 -8.12 0.84 3.65
N VAL A 6 -8.80 1.52 2.73
CA VAL A 6 -8.21 2.54 1.86
C VAL A 6 -8.56 3.90 2.45
N LYS A 7 -7.56 4.64 2.94
CA LYS A 7 -7.76 5.94 3.60
C LYS A 7 -8.06 7.03 2.59
N TYR A 8 -7.26 7.09 1.53
CA TYR A 8 -7.45 8.00 0.41
C TYR A 8 -6.62 7.54 -0.78
N LYS A 9 -7.04 7.94 -1.97
CA LYS A 9 -6.19 7.96 -3.17
C LYS A 9 -5.52 9.31 -3.32
N MET A 10 -4.41 9.33 -4.02
CA MET A 10 -3.75 10.54 -4.49
C MET A 10 -4.07 10.71 -5.97
N ASP A 11 -4.68 11.84 -6.34
CA ASP A 11 -4.73 12.23 -7.74
C ASP A 11 -3.32 12.60 -8.19
N ILE A 12 -2.78 11.88 -9.17
CA ILE A 12 -1.40 12.04 -9.63
C ILE A 12 -1.19 13.39 -10.35
N ASN A 13 -2.24 13.93 -10.96
CA ASN A 13 -2.16 15.20 -11.69
C ASN A 13 -2.21 16.40 -10.77
N THR A 14 -2.99 16.30 -9.68
CA THR A 14 -3.26 17.43 -8.79
C THR A 14 -2.63 17.30 -7.40
N LEU A 15 -2.15 16.12 -7.04
CA LEU A 15 -1.63 15.74 -5.72
C LEU A 15 -2.65 15.91 -4.58
N HIS A 16 -3.94 16.00 -4.91
CA HIS A 16 -5.01 16.05 -3.93
C HIS A 16 -5.40 14.66 -3.43
N LYS A 17 -5.81 14.61 -2.16
CA LYS A 17 -6.37 13.40 -1.56
C LYS A 17 -7.83 13.24 -1.97
N VAL A 18 -8.15 12.08 -2.51
CA VAL A 18 -9.51 11.67 -2.84
C VAL A 18 -9.95 10.63 -1.80
N GLU A 19 -10.76 11.06 -0.84
CA GLU A 19 -11.25 10.22 0.27
C GLU A 19 -12.55 9.45 -0.06
N GLY A 20 -13.30 9.93 -1.06
CA GLY A 20 -14.59 9.34 -1.46
C GLY A 20 -14.46 8.05 -2.28
N ASP A 21 -13.33 7.88 -2.97
CA ASP A 21 -13.05 6.69 -3.78
C ASP A 21 -12.11 5.74 -3.02
N LYS A 22 -12.63 4.55 -2.70
CA LYS A 22 -11.94 3.52 -1.92
C LYS A 22 -11.43 2.34 -2.76
N ALA A 23 -11.66 2.33 -4.08
CA ALA A 23 -11.31 1.20 -4.93
C ALA A 23 -9.98 1.45 -5.66
N ILE A 24 -8.86 0.89 -5.20
CA ILE A 24 -7.54 1.08 -5.81
C ILE A 24 -7.43 0.29 -7.12
N GLY A 25 -7.19 0.98 -8.23
CA GLY A 25 -6.95 0.40 -9.55
C GLY A 25 -5.47 0.33 -9.94
N MET A 26 -5.21 -0.12 -11.16
CA MET A 26 -3.85 -0.13 -11.72
C MET A 26 -3.33 1.31 -11.85
N ASN A 27 -2.07 1.52 -11.47
CA ASN A 27 -1.38 2.83 -11.42
C ASN A 27 -1.93 3.84 -10.41
N ASP A 28 -2.93 3.49 -9.59
CA ASP A 28 -3.37 4.37 -8.51
C ASP A 28 -2.32 4.42 -7.39
N ILE A 29 -2.17 5.60 -6.80
CA ILE A 29 -1.38 5.81 -5.58
C ILE A 29 -2.35 6.08 -4.44
N GLY A 30 -2.18 5.42 -3.30
CA GLY A 30 -3.06 5.63 -2.16
C GLY A 30 -2.44 5.22 -0.84
N ARG A 31 -3.05 5.68 0.26
CA ARG A 31 -2.67 5.25 1.60
C ARG A 31 -3.65 4.19 2.08
N VAL A 32 -3.12 3.01 2.40
CA VAL A 32 -3.92 1.86 2.85
C VAL A 32 -3.46 1.37 4.22
N SER A 33 -4.37 0.72 4.94
CA SER A 33 -4.08 -0.01 6.16
C SER A 33 -4.06 -1.51 5.84
N LEU A 34 -2.94 -2.18 6.08
CA LEU A 34 -2.81 -3.63 5.90
C LEU A 34 -2.93 -4.35 7.24
N ARG A 35 -3.53 -5.54 7.21
CA ARG A 35 -3.52 -6.49 8.33
C ARG A 35 -2.75 -7.75 7.90
N THR A 36 -1.78 -8.13 8.72
CA THR A 36 -1.01 -9.36 8.54
C THR A 36 -1.61 -10.48 9.41
N THR A 37 -1.39 -11.73 9.01
CA THR A 37 -1.83 -12.92 9.74
C THR A 37 -0.98 -13.15 10.99
N VAL A 38 0.31 -12.80 10.91
CA VAL A 38 1.27 -12.86 12.02
C VAL A 38 1.93 -11.49 12.22
N PRO A 39 2.45 -11.19 13.42
CA PRO A 39 3.26 -10.00 13.65
C PRO A 39 4.50 -9.97 12.76
N LEU A 40 4.81 -8.80 12.21
CA LEU A 40 6.01 -8.56 11.41
C LEU A 40 6.83 -7.43 12.06
N ALA A 41 8.15 -7.58 12.07
CA ALA A 41 9.06 -6.48 12.37
C ALA A 41 9.21 -5.61 11.12
N PHE A 42 9.01 -4.31 11.26
CA PHE A 42 9.15 -3.34 10.17
C PHE A 42 9.57 -1.98 10.72
N ASP A 43 10.09 -1.14 9.84
CA ASP A 43 10.42 0.25 10.12
C ASP A 43 9.62 1.17 9.19
N PRO A 44 9.37 2.43 9.59
CA PRO A 44 8.99 3.47 8.64
C PRO A 44 10.03 3.58 7.52
N TYR A 45 9.56 3.72 6.28
CA TYR A 45 10.42 3.75 5.09
C TYR A 45 11.42 4.92 5.10
N ASP A 46 11.01 6.06 5.66
CA ASP A 46 11.86 7.24 5.82
C ASP A 46 13.03 7.00 6.80
N ARG A 47 12.85 6.09 7.76
CA ARG A 47 13.88 5.66 8.72
C ARG A 47 14.76 4.56 8.17
N ASN A 48 14.18 3.52 7.58
CA ASN A 48 14.92 2.40 7.00
C ASN A 48 14.22 1.87 5.74
N ARG A 49 14.83 2.14 4.58
CA ARG A 49 14.27 1.74 3.28
C ARG A 49 14.24 0.22 3.07
N SER A 50 15.17 -0.52 3.68
CA SER A 50 15.27 -1.97 3.53
C SER A 50 14.13 -2.71 4.23
N THR A 51 13.72 -2.25 5.42
CA THR A 51 12.65 -2.87 6.23
C THR A 51 11.32 -2.12 6.18
N GLY A 52 11.29 -0.95 5.54
CA GLY A 52 10.08 -0.17 5.29
C GLY A 52 9.55 -0.26 3.87
N SER A 53 10.20 -1.00 2.97
CA SER A 53 9.67 -1.28 1.63
C SER A 53 8.90 -2.60 1.60
N VAL A 54 7.86 -2.66 0.78
CA VAL A 54 6.98 -3.82 0.67
C VAL A 54 6.50 -3.97 -0.77
N ILE A 55 6.33 -5.21 -1.22
CA ILE A 55 5.56 -5.55 -2.41
C ILE A 55 4.38 -6.44 -2.02
N LEU A 56 3.28 -6.33 -2.76
CA LEU A 56 2.16 -7.26 -2.67
C LEU A 56 2.20 -8.20 -3.86
N ILE A 57 2.08 -9.48 -3.57
CA ILE A 57 2.09 -10.56 -4.56
C ILE A 57 0.70 -11.19 -4.53
N ASP A 58 0.11 -11.40 -5.71
CA ASP A 58 -1.11 -12.19 -5.85
C ASP A 58 -0.78 -13.68 -5.72
N GLU A 59 -1.45 -14.38 -4.80
CA GLU A 59 -1.17 -15.79 -4.51
C GLU A 59 -1.67 -16.74 -5.61
N GLY A 60 -2.58 -16.29 -6.49
CA GLY A 60 -3.11 -17.07 -7.61
C GLY A 60 -2.23 -16.99 -8.86
N THR A 61 -1.65 -15.82 -9.15
CA THR A 61 -0.82 -15.61 -10.36
C THR A 61 0.69 -15.54 -10.07
N ASN A 62 1.09 -15.36 -8.81
CA ASN A 62 2.46 -15.02 -8.39
C ASN A 62 2.99 -13.70 -8.98
N GLU A 63 2.11 -12.84 -9.50
CA GLU A 63 2.52 -11.54 -10.02
C GLU A 63 2.64 -10.51 -8.89
N THR A 64 3.58 -9.57 -9.07
CA THR A 64 3.65 -8.39 -8.20
C THR A 64 2.56 -7.40 -8.61
N VAL A 65 1.58 -7.20 -7.73
CA VAL A 65 0.42 -6.35 -8.00
C VAL A 65 0.54 -4.95 -7.41
N ALA A 66 1.42 -4.76 -6.42
CA ALA A 66 1.69 -3.44 -5.85
C ALA A 66 3.09 -3.35 -5.25
N ALA A 67 3.60 -2.13 -5.18
CA ALA A 67 4.75 -1.75 -4.37
C ALA A 67 4.32 -0.67 -3.37
N GLY A 68 4.97 -0.62 -2.21
CA GLY A 68 4.57 0.27 -1.14
C GLY A 68 5.71 0.62 -0.19
N MET A 69 5.44 1.67 0.59
CA MET A 69 6.31 2.18 1.65
C MET A 69 5.49 2.20 2.94
N ILE A 70 6.09 1.74 4.03
CA ILE A 70 5.46 1.77 5.35
C ILE A 70 5.64 3.18 5.94
N VAL A 71 4.54 3.75 6.44
CA VAL A 71 4.43 5.17 6.88
C VAL A 71 3.61 5.33 8.15
#